data_AF-A0A1I8M328-F1
#
_entry.id   AF-A0A1I8M328-F1
#
_cell.length_a   1.000
_cell.length_b   1.000
_cell.length_c   1.000
_cell.angle_alpha   90.00
_cell.angle_beta   90.00
_cell.angle_gamma   90.00
#
_symmetry.space_group_name_H-M   'P 1'
#
loop_
_entity.id
_entity.type
_entity.pdbx_description
1 polymer ?
#
loop_
_entity_poly.entity_id
_entity_poly.type
_entity_poly.pdbx_seq_one_letter_code
_entity_poly.pdbx_strand_id
1 'polypeptide(L)'
;MPLTYSDGEPRDYEEAEENYFQQIKNKAAKIGFADGVADGRDSVFQKGFDLGYKDGFRTSFEIEKFRNFFKNINKSKLEPDNCLLREKEEFDKMNLKESTSPDHFQYTKHKDESLTSISQKQNQYIDHVIDECEHTLPNSAALLKCQAKSTNSV
;
A
#
# COMPACT_ATOMS: atom_id res chain seq x y z
N MET A 1 -2.76 -53.53 64.70
CA MET A 1 -2.69 -53.75 63.24
C MET A 1 -1.95 -52.57 62.63
N PRO A 2 -0.80 -52.77 61.98
CA PRO A 2 -0.13 -51.69 61.24
C PRO A 2 -0.77 -51.53 59.87
N LEU A 3 -0.92 -50.28 59.42
CA LEU A 3 -1.37 -49.92 58.08
C LEU A 3 -0.26 -50.29 57.09
N THR A 4 -0.51 -51.28 56.24
CA THR A 4 0.35 -51.60 55.10
C THR A 4 0.20 -50.50 54.06
N TYR A 5 1.25 -49.70 53.87
CA TYR A 5 1.39 -48.86 52.69
C TYR A 5 1.40 -49.79 51.46
N SER A 6 0.36 -49.66 50.64
CA SER A 6 0.30 -50.29 49.33
C SER A 6 1.36 -49.61 48.47
N ASP A 7 2.44 -50.34 48.22
CA ASP A 7 3.52 -50.00 47.30
C ASP A 7 2.95 -50.02 45.87
N GLY A 8 2.25 -48.96 45.51
CA GLY A 8 1.79 -48.70 44.14
C GLY A 8 2.99 -48.27 43.32
N GLU A 9 3.60 -49.24 42.65
CA GLU A 9 4.62 -49.17 41.60
C GLU A 9 5.02 -47.75 41.14
N PRO A 10 6.25 -47.27 41.41
CA PRO A 10 6.75 -45.98 40.94
C PRO A 10 6.81 -45.85 39.41
N ARG A 11 6.72 -46.97 38.69
CA ARG A 11 6.82 -47.04 37.22
C ARG A 11 5.60 -46.47 36.48
N ASP A 12 4.40 -46.59 37.04
CA ASP A 12 3.15 -46.12 36.40
C ASP A 12 3.07 -44.58 36.39
N TYR A 13 3.65 -43.92 37.39
CA TYR A 13 3.68 -42.45 37.47
C TYR A 13 4.69 -41.85 36.49
N GLU A 14 5.91 -42.41 36.43
CA GLU A 14 6.95 -41.97 35.48
C GLU A 14 6.49 -42.14 34.02
N GLU A 15 5.89 -43.29 33.69
CA GLU A 15 5.39 -43.56 32.33
C GLU A 15 4.19 -42.66 31.95
N ALA A 16 3.34 -42.31 32.92
CA ALA A 16 2.28 -41.33 32.72
C ALA A 16 2.83 -39.93 32.48
N GLU A 17 3.81 -39.47 33.28
CA GLU A 17 4.45 -38.16 33.12
C GLU A 17 5.15 -38.03 31.77
N GLU A 18 5.85 -39.08 31.33
CA GLU A 18 6.56 -39.08 30.06
C GLU A 18 5.59 -39.01 28.87
N ASN A 19 4.47 -39.75 28.94
CA ASN A 19 3.39 -39.66 27.95
C ASN A 19 2.72 -38.28 27.92
N TYR A 20 2.46 -37.67 29.08
CA TYR A 20 1.92 -36.31 29.17
C TYR A 20 2.89 -35.29 28.57
N PHE A 21 4.19 -35.43 28.86
CA PHE A 21 5.22 -34.54 28.32
C PHE A 21 5.31 -34.63 26.79
N GLN A 22 5.27 -35.84 26.22
CA GLN A 22 5.24 -36.03 24.76
C GLN A 22 3.97 -35.43 24.14
N GLN A 23 2.81 -35.58 24.78
CA GLN A 23 1.58 -34.93 24.31
C GLN A 23 1.67 -33.41 24.31
N ILE A 24 2.25 -32.82 25.36
CA ILE A 24 2.48 -31.37 25.45
C ILE A 24 3.42 -30.91 24.33
N LYS A 25 4.54 -31.60 24.10
CA LYS A 25 5.47 -31.29 23.00
C LYS A 25 4.81 -31.38 21.63
N ASN A 26 4.02 -32.42 21.39
CA ASN A 26 3.30 -32.61 20.13
C ASN A 26 2.24 -31.53 19.89
N LYS A 27 1.53 -31.12 20.94
CA LYS A 27 0.58 -29.99 20.86
C LYS A 27 1.30 -28.67 20.60
N ALA A 28 2.37 -28.39 21.33
CA ALA A 28 3.18 -27.19 21.15
C ALA A 28 3.77 -27.10 19.73
N ALA A 29 4.25 -28.21 19.17
CA ALA A 29 4.75 -28.27 17.81
C ALA A 29 3.67 -27.99 16.75
N LYS A 30 2.47 -28.55 16.92
CA LYS A 30 1.33 -28.29 16.02
C LYS A 30 0.86 -26.84 16.07
N ILE A 31 0.79 -26.28 17.28
CA ILE A 31 0.43 -24.87 17.48
C ILE A 31 1.48 -23.97 16.83
N GLY A 32 2.77 -24.19 17.12
CA GLY A 32 3.85 -23.41 16.52
C GLY A 32 3.91 -23.49 14.99
N PHE A 33 3.58 -24.66 14.40
CA PHE A 33 3.45 -24.78 12.95
C PHE A 33 2.26 -23.98 12.41
N ALA A 34 1.10 -24.04 13.07
CA ALA A 34 -0.09 -23.30 12.66
C ALA A 34 0.14 -21.78 12.76
N ASP A 35 0.76 -21.32 13.85
CA ASP A 35 1.14 -19.92 14.06
C ASP A 35 2.14 -19.46 13.00
N GLY A 36 3.17 -20.26 12.71
CA GLY A 36 4.14 -19.94 11.65
C GLY A 36 3.51 -19.85 10.24
N VAL A 37 2.51 -20.68 9.94
CA VAL A 37 1.74 -20.57 8.68
C VAL A 37 0.88 -19.29 8.67
N ALA A 38 0.26 -18.93 9.79
CA ALA A 38 -0.51 -17.71 9.91
C ALA A 38 0.38 -16.46 9.73
N ASP A 39 1.48 -16.37 10.47
CA ASP A 39 2.47 -15.29 10.37
C ASP A 39 3.01 -15.15 8.94
N GLY A 40 3.26 -16.29 8.27
CA GLY A 40 3.70 -16.30 6.87
C GLY A 40 2.66 -15.69 5.92
N ARG A 41 1.37 -16.01 6.09
CA ARG A 41 0.29 -15.42 5.28
C ARG A 41 0.14 -13.93 5.56
N ASP A 42 0.18 -13.53 6.83
CA ASP A 42 0.03 -12.14 7.24
C ASP A 42 1.20 -11.29 6.71
N SER A 43 2.42 -11.82 6.73
CA SER A 43 3.59 -11.16 6.14
C SER A 43 3.44 -10.93 4.63
N VAL A 44 2.93 -11.92 3.88
CA VAL A 44 2.69 -11.77 2.44
C VAL A 44 1.56 -10.76 2.17
N PHE A 45 0.48 -10.82 2.95
CA PHE A 45 -0.62 -9.87 2.84
C PHE A 45 -0.15 -8.44 3.10
N GLN A 46 0.61 -8.20 4.17
CA GLN A 46 1.10 -6.88 4.52
C GLN A 46 1.97 -6.29 3.40
N LYS A 47 2.87 -7.09 2.81
CA LYS A 47 3.67 -6.63 1.67
C LYS A 47 2.83 -6.23 0.46
N GLY A 48 1.77 -7.00 0.17
CA GLY A 48 0.84 -6.67 -0.90
C GLY A 48 0.04 -5.40 -0.61
N PHE A 49 -0.42 -5.24 0.63
CA PHE A 49 -1.13 -4.05 1.09
C PHE A 49 -0.24 -2.80 1.03
N ASP A 50 0.98 -2.87 1.55
CA ASP A 50 1.93 -1.75 1.56
C ASP A 50 2.27 -1.29 0.13
N LEU A 51 2.46 -2.25 -0.79
CA LEU A 51 2.71 -1.96 -2.19
C LEU A 51 1.50 -1.28 -2.85
N GLY A 52 0.30 -1.84 -2.65
CA GLY A 52 -0.94 -1.25 -3.17
C GLY A 52 -1.23 0.14 -2.60
N TYR A 53 -0.99 0.33 -1.31
CA TYR A 53 -1.13 1.63 -0.65
C TYR A 53 -0.15 2.66 -1.22
N LYS A 54 1.13 2.30 -1.38
CA LYS A 54 2.15 3.16 -1.96
C LYS A 54 1.78 3.59 -3.38
N ASP A 55 1.37 2.65 -4.22
CA ASP A 55 1.00 2.92 -5.60
C ASP A 55 -0.28 3.75 -5.71
N GLY A 56 -1.29 3.44 -4.89
CA GLY A 56 -2.54 4.18 -4.80
C GLY A 56 -2.35 5.62 -4.29
N PHE A 57 -1.54 5.78 -3.24
CA PHE A 57 -1.19 7.09 -2.71
C PHE A 57 -0.49 7.93 -3.77
N ARG A 58 0.56 7.40 -4.42
CA ARG A 58 1.28 8.10 -5.50
C ARG A 58 0.32 8.54 -6.61
N THR A 59 -0.52 7.63 -7.07
CA THR A 59 -1.53 7.89 -8.10
C THR A 59 -2.42 9.06 -7.71
N SER A 60 -3.01 9.00 -6.51
CA SER A 60 -3.90 10.04 -6.04
C SER A 60 -3.20 11.38 -5.86
N PHE A 61 -2.00 11.37 -5.25
CA PHE A 61 -1.25 12.57 -4.95
C PHE A 61 -0.87 13.34 -6.22
N GLU A 62 -0.32 12.65 -7.22
CA GLU A 62 0.15 13.29 -8.45
C GLU A 62 -1.00 13.86 -9.28
N ILE A 63 -2.12 13.13 -9.40
CA ILE A 63 -3.32 13.61 -10.10
C ILE A 63 -3.94 14.81 -9.36
N GLU A 64 -4.13 14.69 -8.06
CA GLU A 64 -4.76 15.75 -7.25
C GLU A 64 -3.89 17.01 -7.15
N LYS A 65 -2.58 16.90 -7.36
CA LYS A 65 -1.67 18.05 -7.42
C LYS A 65 -2.09 19.05 -8.50
N PHE A 66 -2.30 18.57 -9.73
CA PHE A 66 -2.75 19.40 -10.84
C PHE A 66 -4.21 19.82 -10.69
N ARG A 67 -5.10 18.89 -10.31
CA ARG A 67 -6.53 19.18 -10.10
C ARG A 67 -6.73 20.30 -9.08
N ASN A 68 -6.10 20.20 -7.92
CA ASN A 68 -6.23 21.21 -6.87
C ASN A 68 -5.57 22.52 -7.23
N PHE A 69 -4.44 22.50 -7.94
CA PHE A 69 -3.82 23.73 -8.43
C PHE A 69 -4.79 24.52 -9.31
N PHE A 70 -5.38 23.90 -10.34
CA PHE A 70 -6.30 24.59 -11.23
C PHE A 70 -7.66 24.88 -10.59
N LYS A 71 -8.12 24.06 -9.64
CA LYS A 71 -9.34 24.34 -8.87
C LYS A 71 -9.21 25.63 -8.05
N ASN A 72 -8.03 25.87 -7.47
CA ASN A 72 -7.78 27.01 -6.59
C ASN A 72 -7.21 28.25 -7.31
N ILE A 73 -6.87 28.15 -8.60
CA ILE A 73 -6.52 29.33 -9.40
C ILE A 73 -7.72 30.28 -9.45
N ASN A 74 -7.52 31.48 -8.89
CA ASN A 74 -8.50 32.56 -8.92
C ASN A 74 -8.33 33.38 -10.21
N LYS A 75 -9.24 33.15 -11.17
CA LYS A 75 -9.21 33.83 -12.48
C LYS A 75 -9.28 35.35 -12.35
N SER A 76 -9.94 35.90 -11.33
CA SER A 76 -10.08 37.36 -11.18
C SER A 76 -8.84 38.07 -10.63
N LYS A 77 -7.87 37.31 -10.12
CA LYS A 77 -6.57 37.82 -9.64
C LYS A 77 -5.45 37.67 -10.66
N LEU A 78 -5.73 37.05 -11.81
CA LEU A 78 -4.74 36.83 -12.86
C LEU A 78 -4.97 37.82 -13.99
N GLU A 79 -3.88 38.35 -14.52
CA GLU A 79 -3.93 39.20 -15.71
C GLU A 79 -4.51 38.43 -16.91
N PRO A 80 -5.25 39.09 -17.82
CA PRO A 80 -5.92 38.42 -18.95
C PRO A 80 -4.99 37.60 -19.85
N ASP A 81 -3.71 38.00 -19.99
CA ASP A 81 -2.71 37.31 -20.81
C ASP A 81 -1.84 36.31 -20.01
N ASN A 82 -2.27 35.93 -18.80
CA ASN A 82 -1.51 35.02 -17.95
C ASN A 82 -1.46 33.59 -18.56
N CYS A 83 -0.26 33.02 -18.66
CA CYS A 83 -0.04 31.67 -19.17
C CYS A 83 -0.80 30.59 -18.38
N LEU A 84 -1.07 30.80 -17.10
CA LEU A 84 -1.84 29.87 -16.25
C LEU A 84 -3.33 29.84 -16.59
N LEU A 85 -3.89 30.94 -17.12
CA LEU A 85 -5.29 30.94 -17.58
C LEU A 85 -5.45 30.07 -18.84
N ARG A 86 -4.49 30.16 -19.77
CA ARG A 86 -4.45 29.30 -20.96
C ARG A 86 -4.25 27.83 -20.59
N GLU A 87 -3.30 27.53 -19.70
CA GLU A 87 -3.11 26.16 -19.21
C GLU A 87 -4.33 25.63 -18.46
N LYS A 88 -5.10 26.48 -17.78
CA LYS A 88 -6.36 26.04 -17.15
C LYS A 88 -7.36 25.54 -18.19
N GLU A 89 -7.47 26.21 -19.32
CA GLU A 89 -8.34 25.76 -20.42
C GLU A 89 -7.83 24.46 -21.04
N GLU A 90 -6.51 24.30 -21.21
CA GLU A 90 -5.93 23.04 -21.67
C GLU A 90 -6.15 21.90 -20.67
N PHE A 91 -6.00 22.17 -19.37
CA PHE A 91 -6.28 21.19 -18.31
C PHE A 91 -7.75 20.72 -18.34
N ASP A 92 -8.70 21.65 -18.53
CA ASP A 92 -10.11 21.31 -18.66
C ASP A 92 -10.37 20.45 -19.92
N LYS A 93 -9.64 20.67 -21.02
CA LYS A 93 -9.71 19.86 -22.26
C LYS A 93 -9.10 18.47 -22.10
N MET A 94 -8.05 18.31 -21.30
CA MET A 94 -7.44 17.00 -21.01
C MET A 94 -8.45 16.04 -20.37
N ASN A 95 -9.51 16.56 -19.73
CA ASN A 95 -10.55 15.78 -19.07
C ASN A 95 -9.95 14.72 -18.12
N LEU A 96 -8.89 15.11 -17.38
CA LEU A 96 -8.25 14.25 -16.42
C LEU A 96 -9.25 13.88 -15.33
N LYS A 97 -9.54 12.58 -15.21
CA LYS A 97 -10.52 12.07 -14.26
C LYS A 97 -10.07 12.30 -12.81
N GLU A 98 -11.01 12.16 -11.88
CA GLU A 98 -10.69 12.18 -10.45
C GLU A 98 -9.76 11.04 -10.09
N SER A 99 -8.84 11.29 -9.15
CA SER A 99 -7.88 10.29 -8.67
C SER A 99 -8.51 8.99 -8.17
N THR A 100 -9.74 9.05 -7.71
CA THR A 100 -10.55 7.91 -7.23
C THR A 100 -11.17 7.10 -8.37
N SER A 101 -11.08 7.56 -9.62
CA SER A 101 -11.65 6.87 -10.76
C SER A 101 -10.97 5.53 -10.98
N PRO A 102 -11.75 4.44 -11.21
CA PRO A 102 -11.20 3.13 -11.55
C PRO A 102 -10.28 3.12 -12.78
N ASP A 103 -10.42 4.12 -13.66
CA ASP A 103 -9.58 4.26 -14.86
C ASP A 103 -8.09 4.39 -14.55
N HIS A 104 -7.75 4.93 -13.37
CA HIS A 104 -6.39 5.11 -12.93
C HIS A 104 -5.78 3.83 -12.34
N PHE A 105 -6.58 2.79 -12.08
CA PHE A 105 -6.14 1.61 -11.34
C PHE A 105 -5.85 0.43 -12.27
N GLN A 106 -4.57 0.18 -12.51
CA GLN A 106 -4.11 -0.87 -13.44
C GLN A 106 -4.42 -2.30 -12.94
N TYR A 107 -4.59 -2.50 -11.63
CA TYR A 107 -4.99 -3.81 -11.09
C TYR A 107 -6.34 -4.28 -11.66
N THR A 108 -7.23 -3.36 -12.05
CA THR A 108 -8.53 -3.71 -12.63
C THR A 108 -8.41 -4.40 -14.00
N LYS A 109 -7.33 -4.10 -14.73
CA LYS A 109 -7.04 -4.59 -16.10
C LYS A 109 -6.07 -5.78 -16.11
N HIS A 110 -5.32 -5.99 -15.02
CA HIS A 110 -4.22 -6.95 -14.95
C HIS A 110 -4.37 -7.92 -13.77
N LYS A 111 -5.60 -8.39 -13.49
CA LYS A 111 -5.94 -9.19 -12.29
C LYS A 111 -5.17 -10.51 -12.17
N ASP A 112 -4.77 -11.09 -13.29
CA ASP A 112 -4.08 -12.39 -13.34
C ASP A 112 -2.54 -12.24 -13.28
N GLU A 113 -2.03 -11.02 -13.16
CA GLU A 113 -0.59 -10.75 -13.12
C GLU A 113 -0.05 -10.68 -11.69
N SER A 114 1.27 -10.81 -11.55
CA SER A 114 1.92 -10.66 -10.25
C SER A 114 1.75 -9.23 -9.71
N LEU A 115 1.69 -9.09 -8.38
CA LEU A 115 1.62 -7.77 -7.72
C LEU A 115 2.74 -6.83 -8.17
N THR A 116 3.95 -7.36 -8.37
CA THR A 116 5.09 -6.59 -8.87
C THR A 116 4.83 -6.05 -10.28
N SER A 117 4.28 -6.87 -11.18
CA SER A 117 3.96 -6.46 -12.55
C SER A 117 2.85 -5.41 -12.58
N ILE A 118 1.80 -5.60 -11.76
CA ILE A 118 0.72 -4.61 -11.61
C ILE A 118 1.27 -3.28 -11.10
N SER A 119 2.12 -3.32 -10.08
CA SER A 119 2.78 -2.13 -9.52
C SER A 119 3.64 -1.39 -10.53
N GLN A 120 4.42 -2.13 -11.33
CA GLN A 120 5.22 -1.53 -12.41
C GLN A 120 4.33 -0.83 -13.43
N LYS A 121 3.25 -1.46 -13.87
CA LYS A 121 2.30 -0.87 -14.82
C LYS A 121 1.58 0.33 -14.23
N GLN A 122 1.22 0.28 -12.95
CA GLN A 122 0.63 1.42 -12.23
C GLN A 122 1.60 2.61 -12.24
N ASN A 123 2.87 2.37 -11.93
CA ASN A 123 3.88 3.43 -11.91
C ASN A 123 4.14 4.00 -13.32
N GLN A 124 4.25 3.14 -14.34
CA GLN A 124 4.38 3.57 -15.75
C GLN A 124 3.17 4.39 -16.22
N TYR A 125 1.97 3.98 -15.83
CA TYR A 125 0.76 4.74 -16.14
C TYR A 125 0.80 6.14 -15.54
N ILE A 126 1.20 6.27 -14.27
CA ILE A 126 1.32 7.57 -13.62
C ILE A 126 2.45 8.40 -14.20
N ASP A 127 3.58 7.80 -14.56
CA ASP A 127 4.66 8.49 -15.26
C ASP A 127 4.15 9.10 -16.56
N HIS A 128 3.40 8.34 -17.37
CA HIS A 128 2.80 8.84 -18.61
C HIS A 128 1.82 10.00 -18.36
N VAL A 129 0.96 9.89 -17.34
CA VAL A 129 0.01 10.97 -17.00
C VAL A 129 0.76 12.23 -16.58
N ILE A 130 1.81 12.10 -15.78
CA ILE A 130 2.64 13.24 -15.35
C ILE A 130 3.32 13.85 -16.57
N ASP A 131 3.94 13.04 -17.43
CA ASP A 131 4.62 13.52 -18.64
C ASP A 131 3.65 14.29 -19.56
N GLU A 132 2.43 13.80 -19.72
CA GLU A 132 1.38 14.47 -20.50
C GLU A 132 0.98 15.82 -19.87
N CYS A 133 0.81 15.86 -18.53
CA CYS A 133 0.56 17.10 -17.80
C CYS A 133 1.75 18.07 -17.90
N GLU A 134 2.99 17.59 -17.81
CA GLU A 134 4.18 18.45 -17.90
C GLU A 134 4.37 19.03 -19.30
N HIS A 135 4.05 18.26 -20.33
CA HIS A 135 4.10 18.72 -21.71
C HIS A 135 3.00 19.74 -22.02
N THR A 136 1.79 19.48 -21.53
CA THR A 136 0.60 20.31 -21.82
C THR A 136 0.54 21.55 -20.93
N LEU A 137 1.04 21.46 -19.68
CA LEU A 137 0.89 22.46 -18.62
C LEU A 137 2.26 22.84 -18.02
N PRO A 138 3.24 23.26 -18.84
CA PRO A 138 4.63 23.42 -18.43
C PRO A 138 4.83 24.48 -17.33
N ASN A 139 4.08 25.58 -17.33
CA ASN A 139 4.22 26.64 -16.33
C ASN A 139 3.71 26.15 -14.97
N SER A 140 2.55 25.53 -14.95
CA SER A 140 1.95 24.95 -13.74
C SER A 140 2.83 23.83 -13.19
N ALA A 141 3.34 22.95 -14.05
CA ALA A 141 4.29 21.91 -13.66
C ALA A 141 5.57 22.48 -13.04
N ALA A 142 6.14 23.53 -13.62
CA ALA A 142 7.31 24.20 -13.06
C ALA A 142 7.05 24.78 -11.66
N LEU A 143 5.90 25.44 -11.46
CA LEU A 143 5.50 25.96 -10.14
C LEU A 143 5.34 24.85 -9.10
N LEU A 144 4.67 23.77 -9.50
CA LEU A 144 4.42 22.59 -8.67
C LEU A 144 5.71 21.80 -8.35
N LYS A 145 6.76 21.92 -9.16
CA LYS A 145 8.11 21.40 -8.86
C LYS A 145 8.91 22.32 -7.95
N CYS A 146 8.82 23.63 -8.14
CA CYS A 146 9.55 24.61 -7.32
C CYS A 146 9.10 24.61 -5.86
N GLN A 147 7.81 24.41 -5.58
CA GLN A 147 7.30 24.34 -4.20
C GLN A 147 7.86 23.15 -3.42
N ALA A 148 8.21 22.03 -4.07
CA ALA A 148 8.78 20.86 -3.42
C ALA A 148 10.23 21.07 -2.90
N LYS A 149 10.96 22.06 -3.45
CA LYS A 149 12.33 22.39 -3.00
C LYS A 149 12.35 23.35 -1.81
N SER A 150 11.28 24.10 -1.57
CA SER A 150 11.22 25.10 -0.50
C SER A 150 10.96 24.52 0.90
N THR A 151 10.59 23.24 1.00
CA THR A 151 10.22 22.59 2.27
C THR A 151 11.36 21.84 2.96
N ASN A 152 12.57 21.80 2.36
CA ASN A 152 13.74 21.11 2.93
C ASN A 152 14.78 22.08 3.53
N SER A 153 14.37 23.24 4.00
CA SER A 153 15.23 24.17 4.74
C SER A 153 14.52 24.66 6.00
N VAL A 154 14.51 23.79 7.01
CA VAL A 154 14.37 24.14 8.43
C VAL A 154 15.35 23.26 9.21
#